data_AF-A0A024WYI9-F1
#
_entry.id   AF-A0A024WYI9-F1
#
_cell.length_a   1.000
_cell.length_b   1.000
_cell.length_c   1.000
_cell.angle_alpha   90.00
_cell.angle_beta   90.00
_cell.angle_gamma   90.00
#
_symmetry.space_group_name_H-M   'P 1'
#
loop_
_entity.id
_entity.type
_entity.pdbx_description
1 polymer ?
#
loop_
_entity_poly.entity_id
_entity_poly.type
_entity_poly.pdbx_seq_one_letter_code
_entity_poly.pdbx_strand_id
1 'polypeptide(L)'
;MIKCLKNNINIWKRVRRNVSYGYYNININEKIHKYFDNIDKKRNIKYISDCKSCKECVDEIKNGNYNLLKDFNMKMIGLDIEGYKIGKYGIVSIIQICYEDIYIFDIYKCDNVYLFINYIKDILECDDIIKVTHDCREDCSILYNQYNIHLKNILDTQVAYNLLLKNNNNYTNTYQISYDDLLKKYLFINNNHKIYFHKMITLDNYIYLKRPIMKELISYAIQDVIYLKPLILCILDKFIIKQKKKEEEEKNKYVNDKQNNKIKQEKFDKTSNTLQSKGNISSFNNQDLYHTKEIIQDIILHSKKYVNYQFLNSHIKDEKELQKGMILEGMVVSCNNTKMYLKLNMRKRGVILNYVQNKYEIGDIVKAVIVNFTRNDYINLGLYDEKILTLDAQKYIPREEVLQNIQKFLLNEEKI
;
A
#
# COMPACT_ATOMS: atom_id res chain seq x y z
N MET A 1 28.99 52.26 11.71
CA MET A 1 27.53 52.11 11.87
C MET A 1 26.74 52.15 10.55
N ILE A 2 27.33 51.92 9.37
CA ILE A 2 26.61 51.58 8.12
C ILE A 2 27.52 50.65 7.30
N LYS A 3 27.36 49.32 7.41
CA LYS A 3 27.83 48.28 6.45
C LYS A 3 27.50 46.84 6.89
N CYS A 4 26.29 46.57 7.38
CA CYS A 4 25.86 45.20 7.71
C CYS A 4 24.40 44.86 7.33
N LEU A 5 23.75 45.63 6.44
CA LEU A 5 22.33 45.44 6.13
C LEU A 5 22.00 45.33 4.63
N LYS A 6 22.90 44.77 3.80
CA LYS A 6 22.62 44.62 2.35
C LYS A 6 22.95 43.29 1.67
N ASN A 7 23.12 42.18 2.39
CA ASN A 7 23.40 40.87 1.77
C ASN A 7 22.43 39.71 2.10
N ASN A 8 21.25 39.96 2.65
CA ASN A 8 20.29 38.89 2.98
C ASN A 8 18.94 38.95 2.22
N ILE A 9 18.93 39.39 0.95
CA ILE A 9 17.68 39.46 0.16
C ILE A 9 17.75 38.75 -1.21
N ASN A 10 18.80 38.00 -1.57
CA ASN A 10 18.85 37.40 -2.94
C ASN A 10 19.53 36.02 -3.09
N ILE A 11 19.22 35.01 -2.24
CA ILE A 11 19.74 33.62 -2.44
C ILE A 11 18.64 32.53 -2.45
N TRP A 12 17.36 32.86 -2.68
CA TRP A 12 16.33 31.83 -2.88
C TRP A 12 15.39 32.14 -4.05
N LYS A 13 15.93 32.36 -5.25
CA LYS A 13 15.21 31.95 -6.46
C LYS A 13 15.32 30.42 -6.54
N ARG A 14 14.47 29.71 -5.77
CA ARG A 14 14.26 28.26 -5.93
C ARG A 14 13.89 28.03 -7.40
N VAL A 15 14.68 27.25 -8.13
CA VAL A 15 14.38 26.88 -9.51
C VAL A 15 13.24 25.86 -9.44
N ARG A 16 12.01 26.37 -9.36
CA ARG A 16 10.79 25.57 -9.41
C ARG A 16 10.65 25.03 -10.83
N ARG A 17 10.65 23.70 -10.97
CA ARG A 17 10.31 23.02 -12.22
C ARG A 17 8.87 22.50 -12.12
N ASN A 18 8.11 22.69 -13.20
CA ASN A 18 6.71 22.29 -13.26
C ASN A 18 6.58 21.04 -14.13
N VAL A 19 5.86 20.03 -13.66
CA VAL A 19 5.38 18.93 -14.51
C VAL A 19 3.94 19.22 -14.87
N SER A 20 3.62 19.14 -16.16
CA SER A 20 2.27 19.37 -16.66
C SER A 20 1.66 18.08 -17.23
N TYR A 21 0.45 17.77 -16.76
CA TYR A 21 -0.43 16.72 -17.27
C TYR A 21 -1.71 17.38 -17.78
N GLY A 22 -1.78 17.66 -19.09
CA GLY A 22 -2.90 18.38 -19.69
C GLY A 22 -3.07 19.76 -19.06
N TYR A 23 -4.17 19.92 -18.31
CA TYR A 23 -4.49 21.13 -17.55
C TYR A 23 -3.97 21.12 -16.10
N TYR A 24 -3.45 20.00 -15.62
CA TYR A 24 -2.97 19.82 -14.26
C TYR A 24 -1.47 20.12 -14.16
N ASN A 25 -1.09 21.03 -13.27
CA ASN A 25 0.31 21.44 -13.08
C ASN A 25 0.78 21.14 -11.66
N ILE A 26 1.93 20.47 -11.57
CA ILE A 26 2.56 20.11 -10.29
C ILE A 26 3.80 20.96 -10.10
N ASN A 27 3.87 21.67 -8.97
CA ASN A 27 5.10 22.33 -8.55
C ASN A 27 5.99 21.34 -7.81
N ILE A 28 7.16 21.03 -8.38
CA ILE A 28 8.04 20.02 -7.81
C ILE A 28 9.18 20.66 -7.04
N ASN A 29 9.39 20.20 -5.81
CA ASN A 29 10.54 20.59 -5.01
C ASN A 29 11.82 19.99 -5.58
N GLU A 30 12.89 20.78 -5.70
CA GLU A 30 14.20 20.32 -6.20
C GLU A 30 14.72 19.06 -5.50
N LYS A 31 14.37 18.81 -4.23
CA LYS A 31 14.80 17.61 -3.51
C LYS A 31 14.22 16.31 -4.05
N ILE A 32 13.07 16.38 -4.73
CA ILE A 32 12.32 15.21 -5.20
C ILE A 32 12.23 15.15 -6.73
N HIS A 33 12.71 16.18 -7.44
CA HIS A 33 12.61 16.26 -8.91
C HIS A 33 13.20 15.02 -9.61
N LYS A 34 14.27 14.44 -9.05
CA LYS A 34 14.93 13.25 -9.60
C LYS A 34 14.03 12.00 -9.68
N TYR A 35 12.93 11.96 -8.93
CA TYR A 35 11.97 10.84 -8.95
C TYR A 35 10.85 11.04 -9.99
N PHE A 36 10.80 12.19 -10.64
CA PHE A 36 9.85 12.49 -11.71
C PHE A 36 10.58 12.46 -13.04
N ASP A 37 10.11 11.61 -13.94
CA ASP A 37 10.65 11.52 -15.28
C ASP A 37 10.28 12.73 -16.13
N ASN A 38 11.18 13.10 -17.04
CA ASN A 38 10.89 14.00 -18.17
C ASN A 38 10.07 15.22 -17.75
N ILE A 39 10.53 15.94 -16.73
CA ILE A 39 9.75 17.01 -16.09
C ILE A 39 9.31 18.09 -17.08
N ASP A 40 10.13 18.33 -18.11
CA ASP A 40 9.88 19.34 -19.14
C ASP A 40 8.94 18.86 -20.25
N LYS A 41 8.58 17.56 -20.29
CA LYS A 41 7.64 17.00 -21.27
C LYS A 41 6.20 17.25 -20.81
N LYS A 42 5.40 17.83 -21.70
CA LYS A 42 3.95 17.93 -21.53
C LYS A 42 3.32 16.55 -21.70
N ARG A 43 2.62 16.08 -20.68
CA ARG A 43 1.89 14.82 -20.65
C ARG A 43 0.40 15.09 -20.81
N ASN A 44 -0.38 14.06 -21.14
CA ASN A 44 -1.81 14.17 -21.38
C ASN A 44 -2.63 13.55 -20.24
N ILE A 45 -3.91 13.96 -20.18
CA ILE A 45 -4.95 13.28 -19.42
C ILE A 45 -5.94 12.76 -20.47
N LYS A 46 -6.10 11.45 -20.55
CA LYS A 46 -7.00 10.75 -21.46
C LYS A 46 -8.20 10.25 -20.64
N TYR A 47 -9.40 10.72 -20.97
CA TYR A 47 -10.64 10.20 -20.39
C TYR A 47 -11.24 9.21 -21.38
N ILE A 48 -11.44 7.97 -20.96
CA ILE A 48 -11.80 6.85 -21.83
C ILE A 48 -13.14 6.29 -21.39
N SER A 49 -14.15 6.34 -22.26
CA SER A 49 -15.50 5.83 -21.99
C SER A 49 -16.08 5.01 -23.14
N ASP A 50 -15.26 4.57 -24.08
CA ASP A 50 -15.65 3.71 -25.19
C ASP A 50 -14.62 2.58 -25.40
N CYS A 51 -15.08 1.43 -25.90
CA CYS A 51 -14.25 0.24 -26.05
C CYS A 51 -13.10 0.41 -27.04
N LYS A 52 -13.25 1.25 -28.07
CA LYS A 52 -12.20 1.48 -29.08
C LYS A 52 -11.02 2.21 -28.45
N SER A 53 -11.29 3.36 -27.84
CA SER A 53 -10.28 4.15 -27.13
C SER A 53 -9.66 3.37 -25.96
N CYS A 54 -10.45 2.53 -25.29
CA CYS A 54 -9.95 1.63 -24.24
C CYS A 54 -8.90 0.68 -24.76
N LYS A 55 -9.20 -0.06 -25.84
CA LYS A 55 -8.24 -0.98 -26.45
C LYS A 55 -6.97 -0.26 -26.89
N GLU A 56 -7.10 0.86 -27.59
CA GLU A 56 -5.95 1.65 -28.06
C GLU A 56 -5.05 2.10 -26.90
N CYS A 57 -5.63 2.60 -25.80
CA CYS A 57 -4.87 3.02 -24.62
C CYS A 57 -4.23 1.84 -23.87
N VAL A 58 -4.93 0.70 -23.78
CA VAL A 58 -4.39 -0.53 -23.18
C VAL A 58 -3.19 -1.03 -23.99
N ASP A 59 -3.31 -1.09 -25.31
CA ASP A 59 -2.23 -1.49 -26.21
C ASP A 59 -1.03 -0.52 -26.11
N GLU A 60 -1.27 0.78 -25.98
CA GLU A 60 -0.24 1.79 -25.76
C GLU A 60 0.54 1.55 -24.44
N ILE A 61 -0.16 1.23 -23.35
CA ILE A 61 0.47 0.92 -22.06
C ILE A 61 1.24 -0.41 -22.16
N LYS A 62 0.60 -1.45 -22.70
CA LYS A 62 1.13 -2.81 -22.77
C LYS A 62 2.35 -2.91 -23.68
N ASN A 63 2.29 -2.31 -24.86
CA ASN A 63 3.33 -2.42 -25.90
C ASN A 63 4.26 -1.20 -25.97
N GLY A 64 3.93 -0.10 -25.28
CA GLY A 64 4.75 1.11 -25.32
C GLY A 64 6.14 0.92 -24.70
N ASN A 65 7.08 1.75 -25.14
CA ASN A 65 8.49 1.71 -24.72
C ASN A 65 8.80 2.64 -23.53
N TYR A 66 7.81 3.36 -23.00
CA TYR A 66 8.03 4.20 -21.84
C TYR A 66 8.34 3.33 -20.62
N ASN A 67 9.48 3.61 -20.01
CA ASN A 67 9.95 2.89 -18.85
C ASN A 67 10.70 3.86 -17.93
N LEU A 68 10.16 4.08 -16.74
CA LEU A 68 10.75 4.92 -15.69
C LEU A 68 12.01 4.27 -15.08
N LEU A 69 12.08 2.94 -15.14
CA LEU A 69 13.18 2.12 -14.64
C LEU A 69 13.92 1.48 -15.82
N LYS A 70 14.40 2.30 -16.77
CA LYS A 70 15.09 1.83 -18.00
C LYS A 70 16.25 0.89 -17.68
N ASP A 71 17.06 1.26 -16.69
CA ASP A 71 18.22 0.47 -16.27
C ASP A 71 17.82 -0.90 -15.71
N PHE A 72 16.58 -1.04 -15.24
CA PHE A 72 16.06 -2.29 -14.67
C PHE A 72 15.28 -3.14 -15.68
N ASN A 73 14.91 -2.57 -16.83
CA ASN A 73 13.97 -3.12 -17.80
C ASN A 73 12.62 -3.52 -17.16
N MET A 74 12.11 -2.70 -16.23
CA MET A 74 10.85 -2.98 -15.50
C MET A 74 9.77 -1.93 -15.82
N LYS A 75 8.69 -2.34 -16.48
CA LYS A 75 7.56 -1.44 -16.77
C LYS A 75 6.72 -1.20 -15.52
N MET A 76 6.34 0.06 -15.29
CA MET A 76 5.63 0.46 -14.07
C MET A 76 4.50 1.45 -14.35
N ILE A 77 3.34 1.21 -13.74
CA ILE A 77 2.18 2.09 -13.75
C ILE A 77 1.76 2.42 -12.31
N GLY A 78 1.31 3.65 -12.05
CA GLY A 78 0.52 3.97 -10.85
C GLY A 78 -0.93 3.58 -11.09
N LEU A 79 -1.60 3.00 -10.10
CA LEU A 79 -2.97 2.51 -10.20
C LEU A 79 -3.78 2.89 -8.95
N ASP A 80 -5.00 3.36 -9.17
CA ASP A 80 -6.01 3.60 -8.14
C ASP A 80 -7.42 3.36 -8.71
N ILE A 81 -8.42 3.24 -7.84
CA ILE A 81 -9.82 2.96 -8.21
C ILE A 81 -10.76 3.83 -7.41
N GLU A 82 -11.72 4.45 -8.08
CA GLU A 82 -12.76 5.24 -7.43
C GLU A 82 -14.17 4.75 -7.80
N GLY A 83 -15.11 4.91 -6.86
CA GLY A 83 -16.41 4.29 -6.99
C GLY A 83 -17.29 4.35 -5.76
N TYR A 84 -18.32 3.51 -5.74
CA TYR A 84 -19.26 3.40 -4.63
C TYR A 84 -18.79 2.30 -3.68
N LYS A 85 -18.57 2.65 -2.40
CA LYS A 85 -18.24 1.71 -1.31
C LYS A 85 -17.18 0.68 -1.73
N ILE A 86 -15.99 1.15 -2.12
CA ILE A 86 -14.87 0.31 -2.57
C ILE A 86 -14.63 -0.87 -1.60
N GLY A 87 -14.47 -2.07 -2.17
CA GLY A 87 -14.41 -3.34 -1.47
C GLY A 87 -15.36 -4.39 -2.06
N LYS A 88 -15.55 -5.51 -1.35
CA LYS A 88 -16.28 -6.71 -1.80
C LYS A 88 -17.66 -6.46 -2.41
N TYR A 89 -18.38 -5.46 -1.90
CA TYR A 89 -19.76 -5.15 -2.29
C TYR A 89 -19.92 -3.79 -3.01
N GLY A 90 -18.80 -3.21 -3.45
CA GLY A 90 -18.76 -1.90 -4.09
C GLY A 90 -19.13 -1.92 -5.55
N ILE A 91 -19.05 -0.74 -6.19
CA ILE A 91 -19.12 -0.56 -7.64
C ILE A 91 -17.93 0.29 -8.10
N VAL A 92 -17.13 -0.24 -9.03
CA VAL A 92 -16.07 0.53 -9.71
C VAL A 92 -16.73 1.56 -10.62
N SER A 93 -16.38 2.83 -10.42
CA SER A 93 -16.78 3.91 -11.31
C SER A 93 -15.73 4.16 -12.38
N ILE A 94 -14.52 4.46 -11.94
CA ILE A 94 -13.38 4.79 -12.78
C ILE A 94 -12.14 4.06 -12.24
N ILE A 95 -11.25 3.66 -13.17
CA ILE A 95 -9.91 3.17 -12.86
C ILE A 95 -8.91 4.20 -13.39
N GLN A 96 -7.99 4.68 -12.55
CA GLN A 96 -6.97 5.63 -12.96
C GLN A 96 -5.64 4.92 -13.11
N ILE A 97 -4.92 5.23 -14.19
CA ILE A 97 -3.59 4.70 -14.46
C ILE A 97 -2.64 5.84 -14.80
N CYS A 98 -1.49 5.88 -14.12
CA CYS A 98 -0.37 6.76 -14.44
C CYS A 98 0.77 5.95 -15.06
N TYR A 99 0.84 5.93 -16.39
CA TYR A 99 1.94 5.34 -17.15
C TYR A 99 2.90 6.47 -17.59
N GLU A 100 2.93 6.86 -18.86
CA GLU A 100 3.55 8.14 -19.23
C GLU A 100 2.53 9.28 -19.05
N ASP A 101 1.37 9.11 -19.66
CA ASP A 101 0.18 9.94 -19.50
C ASP A 101 -0.71 9.43 -18.35
N ILE A 102 -1.77 10.19 -18.04
CA ILE A 102 -2.84 9.75 -17.14
C ILE A 102 -4.01 9.24 -17.97
N TYR A 103 -4.49 8.06 -17.62
CA TYR A 103 -5.61 7.39 -18.25
C TYR A 103 -6.71 7.21 -17.21
N ILE A 104 -7.91 7.70 -17.51
CA ILE A 104 -9.08 7.57 -16.64
C ILE A 104 -10.09 6.73 -17.40
N PHE A 105 -10.19 5.48 -17.01
CA PHE A 105 -11.05 4.48 -17.60
C PHE A 105 -12.42 4.50 -16.90
N ASP A 106 -13.43 5.06 -17.55
CA ASP A 106 -14.81 5.16 -17.05
C ASP A 106 -15.58 3.87 -17.29
N ILE A 107 -15.43 2.93 -16.36
CA ILE A 107 -16.09 1.63 -16.38
C ILE A 107 -17.61 1.78 -16.29
N TYR A 108 -18.09 2.75 -15.50
CA TYR A 108 -19.52 2.91 -15.23
C TYR A 108 -20.31 3.52 -16.39
N LYS A 109 -19.65 4.31 -17.26
CA LYS A 109 -20.30 4.94 -18.42
C LYS A 109 -19.93 4.32 -19.77
N CYS A 110 -19.10 3.28 -19.79
CA CYS A 110 -18.65 2.69 -21.05
C CYS A 110 -19.80 2.07 -21.88
N ASP A 111 -19.57 1.95 -23.18
CA ASP A 111 -20.49 1.40 -24.17
C ASP A 111 -20.67 -0.13 -24.03
N ASN A 112 -19.64 -0.86 -23.61
CA ASN A 112 -19.72 -2.29 -23.33
C ASN A 112 -18.75 -2.70 -22.21
N VAL A 113 -19.30 -2.83 -20.98
CA VAL A 113 -18.53 -3.15 -19.77
C VAL A 113 -17.73 -4.44 -19.90
N TYR A 114 -18.28 -5.48 -20.53
CA TYR A 114 -17.59 -6.77 -20.66
C TYR A 114 -16.32 -6.66 -21.50
N LEU A 115 -16.41 -6.06 -22.69
CA LEU A 115 -15.24 -5.84 -23.56
C LEU A 115 -14.23 -4.91 -22.91
N PHE A 116 -14.72 -3.82 -22.31
CA PHE A 116 -13.89 -2.81 -21.65
C PHE A 116 -13.07 -3.41 -20.51
N ILE A 117 -13.70 -4.23 -19.66
CA ILE A 117 -13.06 -4.96 -18.57
C ILE A 117 -12.06 -5.98 -19.10
N ASN A 118 -12.39 -6.71 -20.17
CA ASN A 118 -11.45 -7.65 -20.78
C ASN A 118 -10.17 -6.97 -21.26
N TYR A 119 -10.25 -5.78 -21.86
CA TYR A 119 -9.05 -5.04 -22.25
C TYR A 119 -8.25 -4.55 -21.04
N ILE A 120 -8.91 -4.03 -19.99
CA ILE A 120 -8.18 -3.58 -18.80
C ILE A 120 -7.51 -4.75 -18.06
N LYS A 121 -8.15 -5.92 -18.07
CA LYS A 121 -7.62 -7.14 -17.46
C LYS A 121 -6.24 -7.50 -18.02
N ASP A 122 -6.01 -7.27 -19.31
CA ASP A 122 -4.71 -7.53 -19.97
C ASP A 122 -3.52 -6.80 -19.34
N ILE A 123 -3.73 -5.63 -18.71
CA ILE A 123 -2.66 -4.89 -18.05
C ILE A 123 -2.66 -5.09 -16.53
N LEU A 124 -3.83 -5.29 -15.91
CA LEU A 124 -3.94 -5.52 -14.47
C LEU A 124 -3.41 -6.91 -14.06
N GLU A 125 -3.62 -7.93 -14.89
CA GLU A 125 -3.13 -9.30 -14.64
C GLU A 125 -1.79 -9.62 -15.31
N CYS A 126 -1.17 -8.64 -15.96
CA CYS A 126 0.14 -8.80 -16.62
C CYS A 126 1.28 -8.85 -15.59
N ASP A 127 2.07 -9.92 -15.60
CA ASP A 127 3.22 -10.08 -14.72
C ASP A 127 4.41 -9.19 -15.13
N ASP A 128 4.48 -8.73 -16.38
CA ASP A 128 5.55 -7.83 -16.87
C ASP A 128 5.33 -6.35 -16.52
N ILE A 129 4.14 -6.00 -16.02
CA ILE A 129 3.78 -4.64 -15.64
C ILE A 129 3.65 -4.57 -14.13
N ILE A 130 4.51 -3.79 -13.49
CA ILE A 130 4.41 -3.49 -12.07
C ILE A 130 3.28 -2.48 -11.85
N LYS A 131 2.32 -2.82 -10.98
CA LYS A 131 1.28 -1.89 -10.52
C LYS A 131 1.71 -1.31 -9.19
N VAL A 132 2.06 -0.03 -9.17
CA VAL A 132 2.31 0.70 -7.93
C VAL A 132 0.97 1.18 -7.40
N THR A 133 0.70 0.85 -6.15
CA THR A 133 -0.55 1.17 -5.44
C THR A 133 -0.25 1.73 -4.07
N HIS A 134 -1.28 2.22 -3.39
CA HIS A 134 -1.23 2.48 -1.97
C HIS A 134 -2.36 1.73 -1.26
N ASP A 135 -2.01 0.76 -0.42
CA ASP A 135 -2.99 -0.05 0.31
C ASP A 135 -4.04 -0.73 -0.59
N CYS A 136 -3.61 -1.53 -1.57
CA CYS A 136 -4.47 -2.11 -2.61
C CYS A 136 -5.53 -3.13 -2.15
N ARG A 137 -5.74 -3.33 -0.84
CA ARG A 137 -6.62 -4.39 -0.31
C ARG A 137 -8.04 -4.27 -0.84
N GLU A 138 -8.65 -3.10 -0.69
CA GLU A 138 -10.03 -2.89 -1.15
C GLU A 138 -10.13 -2.86 -2.68
N ASP A 139 -9.09 -2.38 -3.38
CA ASP A 139 -9.01 -2.40 -4.85
C ASP A 139 -8.97 -3.84 -5.39
N CYS A 140 -8.13 -4.70 -4.80
CA CYS A 140 -8.08 -6.13 -5.13
C CYS A 140 -9.44 -6.77 -4.87
N SER A 141 -10.07 -6.44 -3.72
CA SER A 141 -11.38 -6.98 -3.37
C SER A 141 -12.45 -6.59 -4.39
N ILE A 142 -12.58 -5.31 -4.74
CA ILE A 142 -13.62 -4.89 -5.68
C ILE A 142 -13.39 -5.44 -7.09
N LEU A 143 -12.14 -5.43 -7.58
CA LEU A 143 -11.79 -5.98 -8.89
C LEU A 143 -12.10 -7.47 -9.00
N TYR A 144 -11.76 -8.23 -7.96
CA TYR A 144 -12.03 -9.66 -7.92
C TYR A 144 -13.54 -9.95 -7.86
N ASN A 145 -14.25 -9.32 -6.92
CA ASN A 145 -15.66 -9.65 -6.67
C ASN A 145 -16.60 -9.15 -7.78
N GLN A 146 -16.26 -8.05 -8.46
CA GLN A 146 -17.09 -7.53 -9.55
C GLN A 146 -16.75 -8.12 -10.92
N TYR A 147 -15.46 -8.35 -11.19
CA TYR A 147 -14.98 -8.63 -12.55
C TYR A 147 -14.09 -9.86 -12.66
N ASN A 148 -13.85 -10.58 -11.55
CA ASN A 148 -12.93 -11.71 -11.49
C ASN A 148 -11.53 -11.33 -12.04
N ILE A 149 -11.06 -10.13 -11.69
CA ILE A 149 -9.71 -9.64 -11.98
C ILE A 149 -8.82 -9.91 -10.76
N HIS A 150 -7.70 -10.58 -10.98
CA HIS A 150 -6.67 -10.85 -9.99
C HIS A 150 -5.48 -9.92 -10.25
N LEU A 151 -5.42 -8.82 -9.50
CA LEU A 151 -4.34 -7.86 -9.66
C LEU A 151 -2.98 -8.54 -9.34
N LYS A 152 -2.07 -8.58 -10.32
CA LYS A 152 -0.76 -9.24 -10.20
C LYS A 152 0.37 -8.23 -10.06
N ASN A 153 1.59 -8.68 -9.74
CA ASN A 153 2.81 -7.86 -9.74
C ASN A 153 2.62 -6.45 -9.10
N ILE A 154 2.13 -6.45 -7.86
CA ILE A 154 1.83 -5.21 -7.13
C ILE A 154 3.05 -4.77 -6.34
N LEU A 155 3.43 -3.51 -6.48
CA LEU A 155 4.44 -2.85 -5.66
C LEU A 155 3.75 -1.82 -4.76
N ASP A 156 3.30 -2.26 -3.60
CA ASP A 156 2.46 -1.43 -2.72
C ASP A 156 3.29 -0.51 -1.79
N THR A 157 3.00 0.79 -1.79
CA THR A 157 3.75 1.78 -1.01
C THR A 157 3.55 1.65 0.51
N GLN A 158 2.39 1.16 0.97
CA GLN A 158 2.15 0.88 2.39
C GLN A 158 2.95 -0.35 2.83
N VAL A 159 3.06 -1.37 1.99
CA VAL A 159 3.91 -2.54 2.26
C VAL A 159 5.38 -2.15 2.30
N ALA A 160 5.85 -1.39 1.32
CA ALA A 160 7.21 -0.87 1.28
C ALA A 160 7.57 -0.07 2.54
N TYR A 161 6.65 0.77 3.01
CA TYR A 161 6.83 1.53 4.24
C TYR A 161 6.94 0.64 5.48
N ASN A 162 6.08 -0.39 5.61
CA ASN A 162 6.11 -1.33 6.73
C ASN A 162 7.42 -2.11 6.79
N LEU A 163 7.91 -2.58 5.64
CA LEU A 163 9.21 -3.26 5.53
C LEU A 163 10.37 -2.34 5.94
N LEU A 164 10.32 -1.07 5.54
CA LEU A 164 11.33 -0.08 5.92
C LEU A 164 11.35 0.18 7.43
N LEU A 165 10.18 0.25 8.07
CA LEU A 165 10.04 0.41 9.52
C LEU A 165 10.52 -0.82 10.30
N LYS A 166 10.16 -2.03 9.84
CA LYS A 166 10.61 -3.30 10.45
C LYS A 166 12.12 -3.36 10.54
N ASN A 167 12.79 -2.98 9.47
CA ASN A 167 14.25 -2.94 9.45
C ASN A 167 14.85 -1.95 10.48
N ASN A 168 14.10 -0.95 10.97
CA ASN A 168 14.57 0.11 11.88
C ASN A 168 14.40 -0.24 13.37
N ASN A 169 13.89 -1.43 13.72
CA ASN A 169 13.51 -1.81 15.09
C ASN A 169 12.49 -0.85 15.75
N ASN A 170 11.85 0.04 14.98
CA ASN A 170 10.81 0.96 15.43
C ASN A 170 9.41 0.35 15.22
N TYR A 171 9.25 -0.93 15.58
CA TYR A 171 8.04 -1.71 15.28
C TYR A 171 7.00 -1.72 16.43
N THR A 172 7.15 -0.84 17.41
CA THR A 172 6.16 -0.67 18.48
C THR A 172 5.04 0.24 18.00
N ASN A 173 3.77 -0.15 18.19
CA ASN A 173 2.58 0.60 17.78
C ASN A 173 2.49 0.89 16.27
N THR A 174 2.46 -0.16 15.46
CA THR A 174 2.32 -0.03 14.01
C THR A 174 0.88 0.27 13.61
N TYR A 175 0.70 1.30 12.81
CA TYR A 175 -0.57 1.64 12.17
C TYR A 175 -0.37 1.74 10.66
N GLN A 176 -1.43 1.43 9.91
CA GLN A 176 -1.51 1.78 8.50
C GLN A 176 -1.36 3.30 8.33
N ILE A 177 -0.32 3.72 7.62
CA ILE A 177 -0.08 5.12 7.27
C ILE A 177 -0.97 5.50 6.08
N SER A 178 -1.47 6.74 6.07
CA SER A 178 -2.24 7.22 4.91
C SER A 178 -1.33 7.56 3.73
N TYR A 179 -1.90 7.55 2.52
CA TYR A 179 -1.21 7.98 1.30
C TYR A 179 -0.69 9.42 1.44
N ASP A 180 -1.54 10.35 1.90
CA ASP A 180 -1.17 11.76 2.08
C ASP A 180 -0.06 11.95 3.13
N ASP A 181 -0.04 11.15 4.20
CA ASP A 181 1.06 11.19 5.18
C ASP A 181 2.38 10.69 4.56
N LEU A 182 2.34 9.67 3.71
CA LEU A 182 3.52 9.22 2.96
C LEU A 182 4.00 10.28 1.97
N LEU A 183 3.09 10.90 1.23
CA LEU A 183 3.41 12.00 0.32
C LEU A 183 4.06 13.16 1.06
N LYS A 184 3.52 13.55 2.22
CA LYS A 184 4.10 14.59 3.06
C LYS A 184 5.48 14.21 3.58
N LYS A 185 5.65 12.96 4.03
CA LYS A 185 6.87 12.44 4.63
C LYS A 185 8.03 12.30 3.63
N TYR A 186 7.74 11.79 2.43
CA TYR A 186 8.77 11.43 1.46
C TYR A 186 8.87 12.40 0.28
N LEU A 187 7.76 12.99 -0.15
CA LEU A 187 7.71 13.90 -1.28
C LEU A 187 7.52 15.38 -0.89
N PHE A 188 7.29 15.68 0.39
CA PHE A 188 6.98 17.04 0.87
C PHE A 188 5.73 17.65 0.21
N ILE A 189 4.81 16.79 -0.25
CA ILE A 189 3.54 17.19 -0.86
C ILE A 189 2.49 17.25 0.24
N ASN A 190 1.72 18.33 0.27
CA ASN A 190 0.65 18.51 1.24
C ASN A 190 -0.68 18.71 0.51
N ASN A 191 -1.59 17.77 0.69
CA ASN A 191 -2.88 17.72 0.03
C ASN A 191 -4.03 18.11 0.98
N ASN A 192 -3.83 19.12 1.83
CA ASN A 192 -4.86 19.57 2.77
C ASN A 192 -6.24 19.85 2.12
N HIS A 193 -6.28 20.23 0.84
CA HIS A 193 -7.53 20.42 0.09
C HIS A 193 -8.31 19.11 -0.10
N LYS A 194 -7.67 17.94 -0.11
CA LYS A 194 -8.32 16.63 -0.22
C LYS A 194 -9.24 16.31 0.96
N ILE A 195 -9.02 16.92 2.13
CA ILE A 195 -9.90 16.76 3.31
C ILE A 195 -11.35 17.13 2.98
N TYR A 196 -11.57 18.17 2.18
CA TYR A 196 -12.91 18.57 1.76
C TYR A 196 -13.57 17.48 0.90
N PHE A 197 -12.85 16.93 -0.07
CA PHE A 197 -13.35 15.86 -0.94
C PHE A 197 -13.61 14.56 -0.18
N HIS A 198 -12.76 14.18 0.77
CA HIS A 198 -13.05 13.03 1.65
C HIS A 198 -14.38 13.19 2.39
N LYS A 199 -14.66 14.39 2.92
CA LYS A 199 -15.96 14.68 3.56
C LYS A 199 -17.11 14.61 2.56
N MET A 200 -16.95 15.17 1.35
CA MET A 200 -17.98 15.08 0.31
C MET A 200 -18.28 13.63 -0.07
N ILE A 201 -17.26 12.82 -0.33
CA ILE A 201 -17.40 11.40 -0.69
C ILE A 201 -18.07 10.63 0.46
N THR A 202 -17.72 10.93 1.71
CA THR A 202 -18.35 10.30 2.88
C THR A 202 -19.83 10.65 3.01
N LEU A 203 -20.21 11.89 2.71
CA LEU A 203 -21.60 12.36 2.78
C LEU A 203 -22.44 11.84 1.62
N ASP A 204 -21.86 11.72 0.43
CA ASP A 204 -22.50 11.19 -0.77
C ASP A 204 -21.66 10.07 -1.38
N ASN A 205 -21.87 8.85 -0.88
CA ASN A 205 -21.14 7.68 -1.37
C ASN A 205 -21.42 7.36 -2.86
N TYR A 206 -22.45 7.95 -3.47
CA TYR A 206 -22.77 7.80 -4.90
C TYR A 206 -22.11 8.87 -5.78
N ILE A 207 -21.33 9.79 -5.21
CA ILE A 207 -20.81 10.96 -5.92
C ILE A 207 -20.01 10.59 -7.18
N TYR A 208 -19.23 9.51 -7.12
CA TYR A 208 -18.47 9.01 -8.27
C TYR A 208 -19.33 8.32 -9.31
N LEU A 209 -20.58 7.95 -9.04
CA LEU A 209 -21.50 7.36 -10.02
C LEU A 209 -22.30 8.43 -10.80
N LYS A 210 -22.24 9.70 -10.37
CA LYS A 210 -22.87 10.81 -11.09
C LYS A 210 -22.11 11.14 -12.38
N ARG A 211 -22.83 11.52 -13.43
CA ARG A 211 -22.25 11.91 -14.73
C ARG A 211 -22.81 13.26 -15.22
N PRO A 212 -21.96 14.14 -15.80
CA PRO A 212 -20.50 14.03 -15.88
C PRO A 212 -19.85 14.05 -14.48
N ILE A 213 -18.72 13.38 -14.29
CA ILE A 213 -17.98 13.45 -13.02
C ILE A 213 -17.50 14.89 -12.84
N MET A 214 -17.68 15.43 -11.64
CA MET A 214 -17.20 16.77 -11.29
C MET A 214 -15.69 16.89 -11.54
N LYS A 215 -15.26 17.97 -12.21
CA LYS A 215 -13.86 18.15 -12.64
C LYS A 215 -12.88 18.10 -11.46
N GLU A 216 -13.33 18.57 -10.30
CA GLU A 216 -12.59 18.57 -9.06
C GLU A 216 -12.38 17.15 -8.50
N LEU A 217 -13.35 16.24 -8.68
CA LEU A 217 -13.19 14.81 -8.35
C LEU A 217 -12.27 14.10 -9.33
N ILE A 218 -12.30 14.48 -10.61
CA ILE A 218 -11.31 13.99 -11.57
C ILE A 218 -9.90 14.45 -11.16
N SER A 219 -9.74 15.72 -10.79
CA SER A 219 -8.47 16.25 -10.27
C SER A 219 -8.02 15.54 -9.00
N TYR A 220 -8.96 15.18 -8.12
CA TYR A 220 -8.71 14.36 -6.93
C TYR A 220 -8.15 12.98 -7.33
N ALA A 221 -8.86 12.24 -8.18
CA ALA A 221 -8.47 10.89 -8.59
C ALA A 221 -7.12 10.86 -9.34
N ILE A 222 -6.82 11.90 -10.12
CA ILE A 222 -5.51 12.07 -10.77
C ILE A 222 -4.38 12.14 -9.72
N GLN A 223 -4.60 12.83 -8.60
CA GLN A 223 -3.59 12.97 -7.53
C GLN A 223 -3.27 11.65 -6.84
N ASP A 224 -4.21 10.70 -6.85
CA ASP A 224 -4.01 9.38 -6.26
C ASP A 224 -3.09 8.48 -7.07
N VAL A 225 -2.86 8.77 -8.34
CA VAL A 225 -1.93 7.98 -9.19
C VAL A 225 -0.66 8.69 -9.60
N ILE A 226 -0.65 10.02 -9.73
CA ILE A 226 0.50 10.76 -10.30
C ILE A 226 1.76 10.67 -9.43
N TYR A 227 1.60 10.54 -8.11
CA TYR A 227 2.71 10.51 -7.17
C TYR A 227 3.13 9.11 -6.75
N LEU A 228 2.40 8.05 -7.10
CA LEU A 228 2.71 6.68 -6.69
C LEU A 228 4.11 6.25 -7.13
N LYS A 229 4.45 6.45 -8.41
CA LYS A 229 5.77 6.09 -8.93
C LYS A 229 6.91 6.93 -8.30
N PRO A 230 6.84 8.27 -8.26
CA PRO A 230 7.83 9.06 -7.53
C PRO A 230 7.96 8.68 -6.05
N LEU A 231 6.84 8.36 -5.39
CA LEU A 231 6.81 7.98 -3.98
C LEU A 231 7.55 6.67 -3.76
N ILE A 232 7.27 5.63 -4.54
CA ILE A 232 7.93 4.34 -4.37
C ILE A 232 9.43 4.44 -4.67
N LEU A 233 9.84 5.19 -5.69
CA LEU A 233 11.26 5.44 -5.97
C LEU A 233 11.95 6.13 -4.78
N CYS A 234 11.30 7.10 -4.16
CA CYS A 234 11.82 7.77 -2.98
C CYS A 234 11.97 6.81 -1.79
N ILE A 235 11.03 5.88 -1.61
CA ILE A 235 11.09 4.85 -0.55
C ILE A 235 12.22 3.85 -0.84
N LEU A 236 12.39 3.40 -2.09
CA LEU A 236 13.48 2.50 -2.51
C LEU A 236 14.86 3.11 -2.21
N ASP A 237 15.05 4.40 -2.50
CA ASP A 237 16.27 5.13 -2.14
C ASP A 237 16.58 5.06 -0.63
N LYS A 238 15.56 5.01 0.24
CA LYS A 238 15.77 4.85 1.69
C LYS A 238 16.25 3.46 2.06
N PHE A 239 15.80 2.42 1.36
CA PHE A 239 16.34 1.07 1.55
C PHE A 239 17.82 1.01 1.18
N ILE A 240 18.18 1.57 0.01
CA ILE A 240 19.55 1.57 -0.50
C ILE A 240 20.49 2.33 0.46
N ILE A 241 20.12 3.56 0.85
CA ILE A 241 20.92 4.36 1.79
C ILE A 241 21.16 3.61 3.10
N LYS A 242 20.15 2.87 3.56
CA LYS A 242 20.25 2.11 4.80
C LYS A 242 21.13 0.88 4.68
N GLN A 243 21.04 0.14 3.59
CA GLN A 243 21.92 -1.01 3.32
C GLN A 243 23.38 -0.57 3.28
N LYS A 244 23.68 0.52 2.55
CA LYS A 244 25.03 1.09 2.49
C LYS A 244 25.59 1.45 3.88
N LYS A 245 24.77 2.05 4.74
CA LYS A 245 25.18 2.35 6.13
C LYS A 245 25.50 1.08 6.93
N LYS A 246 24.71 0.02 6.80
CA LYS A 246 24.97 -1.26 7.48
C LYS A 246 26.27 -1.89 6.98
N GLU A 247 26.50 -1.90 5.68
CA GLU A 247 27.74 -2.42 5.08
C GLU A 247 28.98 -1.62 5.52
N GLU A 248 28.87 -0.29 5.62
CA GLU A 248 29.94 0.57 6.15
C GLU A 248 30.21 0.29 7.62
N GLU A 249 29.17 0.14 8.45
CA GLU A 249 29.30 -0.22 9.87
C GLU A 249 29.95 -1.59 10.06
N GLU A 250 29.59 -2.58 9.24
CA GLU A 250 30.20 -3.91 9.26
C GLU A 250 31.66 -3.86 8.81
N LYS A 251 31.98 -3.18 7.70
CA LYS A 251 33.36 -2.99 7.24
C LYS A 251 34.22 -2.31 8.31
N ASN A 252 33.69 -1.28 8.97
CA ASN A 252 34.40 -0.60 10.06
C ASN A 252 34.60 -1.51 11.28
N LYS A 253 33.64 -2.37 11.63
CA LYS A 253 33.83 -3.39 12.68
C LYS A 253 34.92 -4.40 12.29
N TYR A 254 34.89 -4.94 11.08
CA TYR A 254 35.92 -5.86 10.59
C TYR A 254 37.33 -5.22 10.58
N VAL A 255 37.44 -3.95 10.18
CA VAL A 255 38.71 -3.22 10.21
C VAL A 255 39.17 -2.98 11.65
N ASN A 256 38.27 -2.58 12.56
CA ASN A 256 38.57 -2.39 13.97
C ASN A 256 38.95 -3.70 14.67
N ASP A 257 38.32 -4.82 14.33
CA ASP A 257 38.66 -6.15 14.86
C ASP A 257 40.00 -6.65 14.31
N LYS A 258 40.30 -6.38 13.04
CA LYS A 258 41.64 -6.61 12.46
C LYS A 258 42.71 -5.71 13.07
N GLN A 259 42.40 -4.44 13.34
CA GLN A 259 43.31 -3.52 14.04
C GLN A 259 43.50 -3.94 15.49
N ASN A 260 42.46 -4.35 16.22
CA ASN A 260 42.59 -4.87 17.59
C ASN A 260 43.39 -6.19 17.65
N ASN A 261 43.27 -7.04 16.62
CA ASN A 261 44.11 -8.24 16.49
C ASN A 261 45.55 -7.91 16.05
N LYS A 262 45.79 -6.81 15.31
CA LYS A 262 47.13 -6.29 15.00
C LYS A 262 47.77 -5.49 16.13
N ILE A 263 46.99 -4.84 17.00
CA ILE A 263 47.47 -4.10 18.19
C ILE A 263 47.97 -5.06 19.29
N LYS A 264 47.66 -6.36 19.19
CA LYS A 264 48.38 -7.41 19.94
C LYS A 264 49.73 -7.80 19.35
N GLN A 265 50.15 -7.23 18.21
CA GLN A 265 51.42 -7.58 17.58
C GLN A 265 52.37 -6.44 17.22
N GLU A 266 51.94 -5.18 17.04
CA GLU A 266 52.89 -4.08 16.75
C GLU A 266 52.52 -2.77 17.45
N LYS A 267 53.41 -2.34 18.36
CA LYS A 267 53.55 -0.96 18.86
C LYS A 267 54.24 -0.11 17.77
N PHE A 268 53.95 1.20 17.76
CA PHE A 268 54.50 2.28 16.91
C PHE A 268 53.93 2.31 15.49
N ASP A 269 53.53 3.43 14.86
CA ASP A 269 53.77 4.85 15.11
C ASP A 269 52.59 5.71 14.59
N LYS A 270 52.48 6.93 15.12
CA LYS A 270 51.47 7.93 14.77
C LYS A 270 51.72 8.52 13.37
N THR A 271 50.66 8.74 12.59
CA THR A 271 50.31 10.09 12.08
C THR A 271 48.97 10.11 11.36
N SER A 272 48.27 11.22 11.57
CA SER A 272 46.97 11.64 11.08
C SER A 272 46.89 11.81 9.55
N ASN A 273 45.71 11.56 8.96
CA ASN A 273 45.23 12.38 7.84
C ASN A 273 43.70 12.35 7.69
N THR A 274 43.17 13.57 7.57
CA THR A 274 41.81 14.00 7.26
C THR A 274 41.38 13.65 5.83
N LEU A 275 40.14 13.20 5.64
CA LEU A 275 39.47 13.16 4.32
C LEU A 275 38.01 13.59 4.44
N GLN A 276 37.73 14.78 3.90
CA GLN A 276 36.40 15.24 3.54
C GLN A 276 35.95 14.51 2.26
N SER A 277 34.76 13.90 2.27
CA SER A 277 34.11 13.41 1.05
C SER A 277 32.89 14.26 0.70
N LYS A 278 33.00 15.00 -0.41
CA LYS A 278 31.87 15.56 -1.15
C LYS A 278 31.40 14.49 -2.14
N GLY A 279 30.20 13.94 -1.93
CA GLY A 279 29.58 13.00 -2.86
C GLY A 279 28.66 13.70 -3.86
N ASN A 280 29.14 13.88 -5.09
CA ASN A 280 28.29 14.06 -6.27
C ASN A 280 27.86 12.66 -6.75
N ILE A 281 26.56 12.44 -6.94
CA ILE A 281 26.00 11.18 -7.44
C ILE A 281 25.71 11.34 -8.93
N SER A 282 26.45 10.64 -9.77
CA SER A 282 26.13 10.38 -11.17
C SER A 282 26.54 8.93 -11.51
N SER A 283 25.59 8.18 -12.08
CA SER A 283 25.60 6.74 -12.41
C SER A 283 25.36 5.77 -11.24
N PHE A 284 24.29 4.97 -11.36
CA PHE A 284 24.08 3.79 -10.51
C PHE A 284 25.14 2.74 -10.88
N ASN A 285 25.89 2.25 -9.90
CA ASN A 285 26.78 1.11 -10.14
C ASN A 285 25.96 -0.18 -10.27
N ASN A 286 26.46 -1.19 -10.98
CA ASN A 286 25.77 -2.48 -11.21
C ASN A 286 25.25 -3.15 -9.91
N GLN A 287 25.95 -2.94 -8.80
CA GLN A 287 25.55 -3.47 -7.50
C GLN A 287 24.32 -2.76 -6.92
N ASP A 288 24.21 -1.43 -7.05
CA ASP A 288 23.02 -0.68 -6.63
C ASP A 288 21.79 -1.10 -7.45
N LEU A 289 22.00 -1.38 -8.73
CA LEU A 289 20.97 -1.89 -9.63
C LEU A 289 20.48 -3.27 -9.18
N TYR A 290 21.40 -4.18 -8.87
CA TYR A 290 21.05 -5.51 -8.37
C TYR A 290 20.24 -5.44 -7.07
N HIS A 291 20.71 -4.69 -6.07
CA HIS A 291 20.00 -4.53 -4.80
C HIS A 291 18.62 -3.91 -4.94
N THR A 292 18.47 -2.92 -5.82
CA THR A 292 17.16 -2.30 -6.07
C THR A 292 16.17 -3.31 -6.66
N LYS A 293 16.61 -4.21 -7.57
CA LYS A 293 15.75 -5.30 -8.06
C LYS A 293 15.32 -6.23 -6.94
N GLU A 294 16.24 -6.64 -6.07
CA GLU A 294 15.91 -7.50 -4.92
C GLU A 294 14.89 -6.84 -3.98
N ILE A 295 15.08 -5.55 -3.65
CA ILE A 295 14.14 -4.81 -2.81
C ILE A 295 12.76 -4.73 -3.46
N ILE A 296 12.69 -4.44 -4.77
CA ILE A 296 11.42 -4.41 -5.51
C ILE A 296 10.72 -5.78 -5.44
N GLN A 297 11.45 -6.87 -5.69
CA GLN A 297 10.89 -8.22 -5.62
C GLN A 297 10.44 -8.60 -4.22
N ASP A 298 11.18 -8.21 -3.18
CA ASP A 298 10.80 -8.43 -1.77
C ASP A 298 9.49 -7.69 -1.43
N ILE A 299 9.34 -6.44 -1.86
CA ILE A 299 8.10 -5.68 -1.66
C ILE A 299 6.95 -6.36 -2.41
N ILE A 300 7.14 -6.74 -3.68
CA ILE A 300 6.11 -7.44 -4.47
C ILE A 300 5.68 -8.75 -3.80
N LEU A 301 6.64 -9.52 -3.28
CA LEU A 301 6.37 -10.75 -2.56
C LEU A 301 5.48 -10.49 -1.33
N HIS A 302 5.81 -9.48 -0.53
CA HIS A 302 5.03 -9.10 0.64
C HIS A 302 3.66 -8.50 0.28
N SER A 303 3.55 -7.79 -0.84
CA SER A 303 2.30 -7.24 -1.37
C SER A 303 1.28 -8.32 -1.74
N LYS A 304 1.70 -9.57 -2.01
CA LYS A 304 0.76 -10.70 -2.22
C LYS A 304 -0.17 -10.92 -1.03
N LYS A 305 0.27 -10.63 0.21
CA LYS A 305 -0.61 -10.70 1.38
C LYS A 305 -1.82 -9.78 1.22
N TYR A 306 -1.63 -8.58 0.68
CA TYR A 306 -2.70 -7.61 0.48
C TYR A 306 -3.65 -8.05 -0.63
N VAL A 307 -3.16 -8.69 -1.69
CA VAL A 307 -4.01 -9.30 -2.74
C VAL A 307 -4.93 -10.35 -2.14
N ASN A 308 -4.41 -11.21 -1.26
CA ASN A 308 -5.20 -12.27 -0.61
C ASN A 308 -6.37 -11.74 0.24
N TYR A 309 -6.39 -10.44 0.57
CA TYR A 309 -7.53 -9.80 1.22
C TYR A 309 -8.84 -10.05 0.48
N GLN A 310 -8.81 -10.11 -0.86
CA GLN A 310 -9.99 -10.29 -1.69
C GLN A 310 -10.78 -11.59 -1.40
N PHE A 311 -10.12 -12.59 -0.82
CA PHE A 311 -10.71 -13.90 -0.52
C PHE A 311 -11.26 -14.03 0.90
N LEU A 312 -10.93 -13.09 1.80
CA LEU A 312 -11.33 -13.19 3.20
C LEU A 312 -12.85 -13.23 3.33
N ASN A 313 -13.34 -14.15 4.17
CA ASN A 313 -14.76 -14.30 4.49
C ASN A 313 -15.65 -14.41 3.23
N SER A 314 -15.13 -14.99 2.15
CA SER A 314 -15.85 -15.17 0.87
C SER A 314 -17.12 -16.02 1.02
N HIS A 315 -17.11 -16.98 1.95
CA HIS A 315 -18.24 -17.84 2.29
C HIS A 315 -19.43 -17.08 2.92
N ILE A 316 -19.22 -15.90 3.50
CA ILE A 316 -20.28 -15.07 4.09
C ILE A 316 -20.85 -14.16 3.01
N LYS A 317 -22.13 -14.36 2.67
CA LYS A 317 -22.81 -13.60 1.62
C LYS A 317 -23.52 -12.38 2.19
N ASP A 318 -24.24 -12.56 3.30
CA ASP A 318 -24.95 -11.49 4.02
C ASP A 318 -24.39 -11.31 5.43
N GLU A 319 -24.09 -10.07 5.81
CA GLU A 319 -23.60 -9.75 7.16
C GLU A 319 -24.66 -9.99 8.25
N LYS A 320 -25.94 -10.11 7.88
CA LYS A 320 -27.00 -10.51 8.81
C LYS A 320 -26.86 -11.95 9.30
N GLU A 321 -26.11 -12.78 8.58
CA GLU A 321 -25.81 -14.16 8.98
C GLU A 321 -24.75 -14.21 10.10
N LEU A 322 -24.07 -13.10 10.40
CA LEU A 322 -23.06 -13.05 11.44
C LEU A 322 -23.68 -13.28 12.83
N GLN A 323 -23.13 -14.27 13.54
CA GLN A 323 -23.55 -14.64 14.89
C GLN A 323 -22.33 -14.77 15.82
N LYS A 324 -22.58 -14.59 17.12
CA LYS A 324 -21.55 -14.83 18.14
C LYS A 324 -21.05 -16.28 18.04
N GLY A 325 -19.73 -16.47 18.14
CA GLY A 325 -19.09 -17.78 18.01
C GLY A 325 -18.61 -18.12 16.60
N MET A 326 -19.05 -17.41 15.56
CA MET A 326 -18.51 -17.61 14.21
C MET A 326 -17.04 -17.23 14.14
N ILE A 327 -16.27 -17.99 13.36
CA ILE A 327 -14.87 -17.71 13.06
C ILE A 327 -14.81 -16.88 11.79
N LEU A 328 -14.12 -15.74 11.88
CA LEU A 328 -13.81 -14.86 10.76
C LEU A 328 -12.31 -14.83 10.54
N GLU A 329 -11.91 -14.54 9.31
CA GLU A 329 -10.54 -14.13 9.01
C GLU A 329 -10.47 -12.60 8.99
N GLY A 330 -9.42 -12.04 9.55
CA GLY A 330 -9.21 -10.60 9.55
C GLY A 330 -7.76 -10.25 9.28
N MET A 331 -7.55 -9.24 8.43
CA MET A 331 -6.22 -8.72 8.15
C MET A 331 -5.88 -7.56 9.09
N VAL A 332 -4.74 -7.65 9.75
CA VAL A 332 -4.25 -6.65 10.71
C VAL A 332 -3.94 -5.33 9.99
N VAL A 333 -4.54 -4.24 10.46
CA VAL A 333 -4.35 -2.88 9.89
C VAL A 333 -3.85 -1.85 10.89
N SER A 334 -3.98 -2.14 12.19
CA SER A 334 -3.41 -1.32 13.24
C SER A 334 -3.25 -2.14 14.51
N CYS A 335 -2.12 -1.94 15.18
CA CYS A 335 -1.75 -2.57 16.43
C CYS A 335 -1.32 -1.48 17.40
N ASN A 336 -1.97 -1.39 18.55
CA ASN A 336 -1.49 -0.61 19.69
C ASN A 336 -1.45 -1.46 20.95
N ASN A 337 -0.88 -0.95 22.03
CA ASN A 337 -0.71 -1.68 23.31
C ASN A 337 -1.94 -2.44 23.85
N THR A 338 -3.16 -2.06 23.45
CA THR A 338 -4.42 -2.63 23.97
C THR A 338 -5.37 -3.19 22.91
N LYS A 339 -5.25 -2.74 21.66
CA LYS A 339 -6.20 -3.03 20.58
C LYS A 339 -5.48 -3.36 19.29
N MET A 340 -5.96 -4.42 18.65
CA MET A 340 -5.61 -4.77 17.27
C MET A 340 -6.84 -4.61 16.41
N TYR A 341 -6.74 -3.82 15.35
CA TYR A 341 -7.80 -3.56 14.40
C TYR A 341 -7.61 -4.40 13.14
N LEU A 342 -8.70 -5.00 12.68
CA LEU A 342 -8.74 -5.89 11.53
C LEU A 342 -9.67 -5.34 10.45
N LYS A 343 -9.23 -5.41 9.19
CA LYS A 343 -10.11 -5.35 8.03
C LYS A 343 -10.62 -6.76 7.74
N LEU A 344 -11.92 -6.91 7.52
CA LEU A 344 -12.58 -8.23 7.38
C LEU A 344 -12.98 -8.56 5.93
N ASN A 345 -12.71 -7.68 4.98
CA ASN A 345 -13.26 -7.75 3.62
C ASN A 345 -14.79 -7.79 3.59
N MET A 346 -15.36 -6.99 4.47
CA MET A 346 -16.79 -6.81 4.72
C MET A 346 -17.01 -5.33 5.06
N ARG A 347 -18.27 -4.88 5.16
CA ARG A 347 -18.60 -3.50 5.57
C ARG A 347 -18.25 -3.24 7.04
N LYS A 348 -18.05 -4.31 7.82
CA LYS A 348 -17.61 -4.25 9.22
C LYS A 348 -16.10 -4.45 9.37
N ARG A 349 -15.57 -3.89 10.45
CA ARG A 349 -14.17 -4.01 10.90
C ARG A 349 -14.10 -4.82 12.20
N GLY A 350 -13.00 -5.52 12.41
CA GLY A 350 -12.76 -6.27 13.63
C GLY A 350 -11.94 -5.47 14.64
N VAL A 351 -12.19 -5.66 15.92
CA VAL A 351 -11.31 -5.23 17.02
C VAL A 351 -11.05 -6.39 17.95
N ILE A 352 -9.78 -6.69 18.18
CA ILE A 352 -9.34 -7.64 19.19
C ILE A 352 -8.74 -6.86 20.36
N LEU A 353 -9.20 -7.17 21.56
CA LEU A 353 -8.63 -6.66 22.81
C LEU A 353 -7.62 -7.68 23.36
N ASN A 354 -6.61 -7.19 24.09
CA ASN A 354 -5.70 -8.02 24.90
C ASN A 354 -4.99 -9.13 24.09
N TYR A 355 -4.15 -8.74 23.13
CA TYR A 355 -3.34 -9.64 22.32
C TYR A 355 -1.85 -9.59 22.72
N VAL A 356 -1.08 -10.60 22.31
CA VAL A 356 0.37 -10.63 22.56
C VAL A 356 1.07 -9.56 21.72
N GLN A 357 1.72 -8.61 22.39
CA GLN A 357 2.45 -7.53 21.73
C GLN A 357 3.59 -8.08 20.86
N ASN A 358 3.92 -7.35 19.79
CA ASN A 358 5.00 -7.67 18.85
C ASN A 358 4.88 -9.03 18.13
N LYS A 359 3.76 -9.75 18.27
CA LYS A 359 3.51 -11.02 17.58
C LYS A 359 2.91 -10.84 16.17
N TYR A 360 2.22 -9.72 15.94
CA TYR A 360 1.44 -9.48 14.73
C TYR A 360 1.92 -8.23 13.99
N GLU A 361 1.98 -8.34 12.68
CA GLU A 361 2.41 -7.30 11.76
C GLU A 361 1.24 -6.78 10.92
N ILE A 362 1.34 -5.53 10.44
CA ILE A 362 0.35 -5.02 9.48
C ILE A 362 0.38 -5.88 8.23
N GLY A 363 -0.80 -6.37 7.82
CA GLY A 363 -0.96 -7.29 6.69
C GLY A 363 -1.05 -8.76 7.07
N ASP A 364 -0.80 -9.13 8.33
CA ASP A 364 -1.02 -10.50 8.78
C ASP A 364 -2.51 -10.84 8.77
N ILE A 365 -2.83 -12.06 8.38
CA ILE A 365 -4.20 -12.61 8.43
C ILE A 365 -4.29 -13.44 9.70
N VAL A 366 -5.30 -13.16 10.52
CA VAL A 366 -5.58 -13.90 11.75
C VAL A 366 -6.98 -14.47 11.70
N LYS A 367 -7.18 -15.66 12.26
CA LYS A 367 -8.50 -16.20 12.56
C LYS A 367 -8.96 -15.64 13.90
N ALA A 368 -10.23 -15.24 13.98
CA ALA A 368 -10.81 -14.65 15.16
C ALA A 368 -12.28 -15.01 15.32
N VAL A 369 -12.72 -15.23 16.56
CA VAL A 369 -14.10 -15.56 16.89
C VAL A 369 -14.89 -14.29 17.21
N ILE A 370 -16.13 -14.21 16.74
CA ILE A 370 -17.06 -13.13 17.11
C ILE A 370 -17.45 -13.28 18.59
N VAL A 371 -17.00 -12.33 19.42
CA VAL A 371 -17.31 -12.29 20.86
C VAL A 371 -18.57 -11.47 21.11
N ASN A 372 -18.67 -10.30 20.48
CA ASN A 372 -19.82 -9.42 20.62
C ASN A 372 -19.95 -8.46 19.44
N PHE A 373 -21.16 -7.98 19.18
CA PHE A 373 -21.42 -6.92 18.22
C PHE A 373 -21.46 -5.56 18.92
N THR A 374 -20.95 -4.54 18.24
CA THR A 374 -21.09 -3.15 18.67
C THR A 374 -22.11 -2.42 17.79
N ARG A 375 -22.58 -1.25 18.23
CA ARG A 375 -23.56 -0.43 17.49
C ARG A 375 -22.98 0.31 16.28
N ASN A 376 -21.66 0.39 16.19
CA ASN A 376 -20.92 1.00 15.08
C ASN A 376 -20.43 -0.08 14.10
N ASP A 377 -19.64 0.30 13.10
CA ASP A 377 -19.10 -0.61 12.08
C ASP A 377 -18.04 -1.59 12.60
N TYR A 378 -17.85 -1.71 13.91
CA TYR A 378 -16.90 -2.64 14.51
C TYR A 378 -17.58 -3.93 15.00
N ILE A 379 -16.79 -4.99 15.13
CA ILE A 379 -17.14 -6.24 15.79
C ILE A 379 -16.05 -6.53 16.81
N ASN A 380 -16.44 -6.87 18.04
CA ASN A 380 -15.49 -7.33 19.04
C ASN A 380 -15.15 -8.79 18.77
N LEU A 381 -13.88 -9.05 18.55
CA LEU A 381 -13.33 -10.34 18.18
C LEU A 381 -12.36 -10.83 19.27
N GLY A 382 -12.25 -12.14 19.40
CA GLY A 382 -11.20 -12.82 20.18
C GLY A 382 -10.29 -13.61 19.25
N LEU A 383 -8.99 -13.63 19.52
CA LEU A 383 -8.06 -14.46 18.74
C LEU A 383 -8.49 -15.93 18.83
N TYR A 384 -8.59 -16.58 17.68
CA TYR A 384 -8.88 -18.01 17.62
C TYR A 384 -7.57 -18.79 17.64
N ASP A 385 -7.44 -19.73 18.58
CA ASP A 385 -6.31 -20.66 18.67
C ASP A 385 -6.84 -22.10 18.65
N GLU A 386 -6.59 -22.81 17.55
CA GLU A 386 -6.98 -24.22 17.36
C GLU A 386 -6.37 -25.15 18.43
N LYS A 387 -5.23 -24.76 19.04
CA LYS A 387 -4.54 -25.56 20.06
C LYS A 387 -5.22 -25.52 21.43
N ILE A 388 -5.98 -24.47 21.74
CA ILE A 388 -6.70 -24.37 23.02
C ILE A 388 -7.81 -25.42 23.09
N LEU A 389 -8.48 -25.71 21.97
CA LEU A 389 -9.55 -26.73 21.90
C LEU A 389 -9.03 -28.16 22.03
N THR A 390 -7.79 -28.44 21.59
CA THR A 390 -7.20 -29.79 21.71
C THR A 390 -6.71 -30.11 23.12
N LEU A 391 -6.38 -29.10 23.92
CA LEU A 391 -6.02 -29.26 25.34
C LEU A 391 -7.25 -29.46 26.25
N ASP A 392 -8.38 -28.83 25.95
CA ASP A 392 -9.61 -29.00 26.73
C ASP A 392 -10.40 -30.27 26.38
N ALA A 393 -10.23 -30.81 25.17
CA ALA A 393 -10.83 -32.09 24.79
C ALA A 393 -10.28 -33.29 25.58
N GLN A 394 -9.07 -33.19 26.16
CA GLN A 394 -8.47 -34.24 26.98
C GLN A 394 -8.82 -34.14 28.48
N LYS A 395 -9.54 -33.10 28.91
CA LYS A 395 -9.96 -32.91 30.31
C LYS A 395 -11.46 -32.73 30.52
N TYR A 396 -12.27 -32.96 29.48
CA TYR A 396 -13.72 -32.90 29.60
C TYR A 396 -14.31 -34.28 29.89
N ILE A 397 -14.40 -34.65 31.17
CA ILE A 397 -15.36 -35.65 31.65
C ILE A 397 -16.64 -34.85 31.98
N PRO A 398 -17.73 -34.98 31.21
CA PRO A 398 -18.96 -34.25 31.50
C PRO A 398 -19.53 -34.71 32.85
N ARG A 399 -19.90 -33.78 33.73
CA ARG A 399 -20.70 -34.09 34.93
C ARG A 399 -22.09 -34.56 34.48
N GLU A 400 -22.67 -35.52 35.20
CA GLU A 400 -23.97 -36.17 34.89
C GLU A 400 -25.12 -35.18 34.63
N GLU A 401 -25.07 -33.96 35.17
CA GLU A 401 -26.05 -32.90 34.94
C GLU A 401 -26.08 -32.37 33.49
N VAL A 402 -24.99 -32.50 32.72
CA VAL A 402 -24.94 -32.10 31.30
C VAL A 402 -25.53 -33.18 30.38
N LEU A 403 -25.37 -34.46 30.73
CA LEU A 403 -25.97 -35.58 29.99
C LEU A 403 -27.51 -35.58 30.09
N GLN A 404 -28.06 -35.20 31.25
CA GLN A 404 -29.52 -35.09 31.42
C GLN A 404 -30.14 -33.94 30.61
N ASN A 405 -29.38 -32.86 30.35
CA ASN A 405 -29.86 -31.75 29.52
C ASN A 405 -29.76 -32.03 28.02
N ILE A 406 -28.78 -32.84 27.59
CA ILE A 406 -28.65 -33.28 26.19
C ILE A 406 -29.75 -34.31 25.83
N GLN A 407 -30.09 -35.24 26.74
CA GLN A 407 -31.21 -36.17 26.52
C GLN A 407 -32.59 -35.48 26.47
N LYS A 408 -32.76 -34.35 27.19
CA LYS A 408 -34.00 -33.55 27.11
C LYS A 408 -34.18 -32.81 25.79
N PHE A 409 -33.09 -32.47 25.09
CA PHE A 409 -33.14 -31.82 23.77
C PHE A 409 -33.31 -32.81 22.61
N LEU A 410 -32.89 -34.07 22.77
CA LEU A 410 -32.98 -35.10 21.72
C LEU A 410 -34.33 -35.85 21.67
N LEU A 411 -35.24 -35.63 22.62
CA LEU A 411 -36.55 -36.28 22.67
C LEU A 411 -37.69 -35.50 21.97
N ASN A 412 -37.41 -34.32 21.40
CA ASN A 412 -38.41 -33.47 20.76
C ASN A 412 -38.30 -33.34 19.23
N GLU A 413 -37.48 -34.16 18.56
CA GLU A 413 -37.39 -34.21 17.08
C GLU A 413 -38.03 -35.46 16.45
N GLU A 414 -38.96 -36.12 17.14
CA GLU A 414 -39.92 -37.03 16.48
C GLU A 414 -41.36 -36.63 16.80
N LYS A 415 -41.89 -35.66 16.04
CA LYS A 415 -43.24 -35.68 15.44
C LYS A 415 -43.63 -34.31 14.83
N ILE A 416 -43.78 -34.35 13.50
CA ILE A 416 -44.51 -33.44 12.58
C ILE A 416 -43.82 -32.12 12.25
#